data_AF-A0A964YPW8-F1
#
_entry.id   AF-A0A964YPW8-F1
#
_cell.length_a   1.000
_cell.length_b   1.000
_cell.length_c   1.000
_cell.angle_alpha   90.00
_cell.angle_beta   90.00
_cell.angle_gamma   90.00
#
_symmetry.space_group_name_H-M   'P 1'
#
loop_
_entity.id
_entity.type
_entity.pdbx_description
1 polymer ?
#
loop_
_entity_poly.entity_id
_entity_poly.type
_entity_poly.pdbx_seq_one_letter_code
_entity_poly.pdbx_strand_id
1 'polypeptide(L)'
;MNLLVGTYNVFGMPWGSKDLRSILLWIFLQSGAEIMCLQEVWSKQHQILIRKLCEDSKTWSCYFPYSNIHRLGKWTDRFHSGSGLCILVKNTVDVIDEVEGHTYILYKGVDGLVRKGFMILHCRKEGKLFQIVNTHFQSDMTEIPFWRLRYNEIRLKQEKQLYQTVRHLSCPIVLGDFNTEEFMYFECLEKGHRWTYKDTGERLDSCLRTFQDKDKFKKLESFYHYNLRFSDHIPVLFKLEVT
;
A
#
# COMPACT_ATOMS: atom_id res chain seq x y z
N MET A 1 5.79 21.64 -4.13
CA MET A 1 6.17 20.50 -5.00
C MET A 1 4.91 19.72 -5.36
N ASN A 2 4.68 19.43 -6.64
CA ASN A 2 3.59 18.54 -7.04
C ASN A 2 4.08 17.09 -7.07
N LEU A 3 3.27 16.17 -6.56
CA LEU A 3 3.61 14.75 -6.48
C LEU A 3 2.38 13.91 -6.90
N LEU A 4 2.56 12.98 -7.82
CA LEU A 4 1.52 11.99 -8.17
C LEU A 4 1.86 10.64 -7.55
N VAL A 5 1.15 10.28 -6.49
CA VAL A 5 1.32 9.01 -5.77
C VAL A 5 0.13 8.09 -6.02
N GLY A 6 0.31 6.78 -5.88
CA GLY A 6 -0.79 5.83 -6.02
C GLY A 6 -0.75 4.71 -4.98
N THR A 7 -1.88 4.05 -4.82
CA THR A 7 -2.00 2.79 -4.09
C THR A 7 -2.76 1.76 -4.93
N TYR A 8 -2.36 0.50 -4.82
CA TYR A 8 -3.01 -0.59 -5.53
C TYR A 8 -2.78 -1.95 -4.84
N ASN A 9 -3.85 -2.55 -4.30
CA ASN A 9 -3.84 -3.96 -3.95
C ASN A 9 -3.85 -4.82 -5.23
N VAL A 10 -2.76 -5.56 -5.47
CA VAL A 10 -2.55 -6.31 -6.73
C VAL A 10 -3.11 -7.72 -6.71
N PHE A 11 -3.72 -8.16 -5.60
CA PHE A 11 -4.27 -9.51 -5.43
C PHE A 11 -3.24 -10.60 -5.78
N GLY A 12 -2.00 -10.44 -5.30
CA GLY A 12 -0.86 -11.28 -5.66
C GLY A 12 -0.80 -12.58 -4.84
N MET A 13 -1.84 -13.41 -4.95
CA MET A 13 -1.90 -14.70 -4.28
C MET A 13 -0.89 -15.71 -4.87
N PRO A 14 -0.19 -16.54 -4.05
CA PRO A 14 0.82 -17.47 -4.56
C PRO A 14 0.32 -18.55 -5.53
N TRP A 15 -0.98 -18.84 -5.55
CA TRP A 15 -1.62 -19.92 -6.33
C TRP A 15 -2.53 -19.42 -7.45
N GLY A 16 -2.64 -18.12 -7.66
CA GLY A 16 -3.59 -17.55 -8.62
C GLY A 16 -3.39 -16.08 -8.83
N SER A 17 -2.14 -15.63 -8.92
CA SER A 17 -1.87 -14.21 -9.16
C SER A 17 -2.58 -13.75 -10.42
N LYS A 18 -3.39 -12.70 -10.27
CA LYS A 18 -3.83 -11.93 -11.42
C LYS A 18 -2.60 -11.27 -12.06
N ASP A 19 -2.75 -10.82 -13.29
CA ASP A 19 -1.67 -10.42 -14.21
C ASP A 19 -0.79 -9.27 -13.69
N LEU A 20 0.10 -9.58 -12.74
CA LEU A 20 1.03 -8.64 -12.10
C LEU A 20 1.93 -7.97 -13.12
N ARG A 21 2.28 -8.69 -14.20
CA ARG A 21 3.07 -8.11 -15.29
C ARG A 21 2.30 -6.98 -15.96
N SER A 22 1.04 -7.17 -16.33
CA SER A 22 0.21 -6.12 -16.90
C SER A 22 -0.03 -4.95 -15.94
N ILE A 23 -0.17 -5.22 -14.64
CA ILE A 23 -0.21 -4.17 -13.61
C ILE A 23 1.05 -3.31 -13.67
N LEU A 24 2.23 -3.94 -13.64
CA LEU A 24 3.51 -3.21 -13.64
C LEU A 24 3.73 -2.46 -14.96
N LEU A 25 3.37 -3.04 -16.10
CA LEU A 25 3.43 -2.35 -17.39
C LEU A 25 2.51 -1.13 -17.42
N TRP A 26 1.29 -1.22 -16.89
CA TRP A 26 0.42 -0.06 -16.75
C TRP A 26 1.03 1.01 -15.85
N ILE A 27 1.59 0.63 -14.69
CA ILE A 27 2.25 1.57 -13.77
C ILE A 27 3.38 2.30 -14.50
N PHE A 28 4.28 1.56 -15.14
CA PHE A 28 5.49 2.13 -15.73
C PHE A 28 5.25 2.97 -16.98
N LEU A 29 4.24 2.60 -17.77
CA LEU A 29 4.03 3.19 -19.10
C LEU A 29 2.86 4.17 -19.17
N GLN A 30 1.86 4.05 -18.28
CA GLN A 30 0.57 4.73 -18.46
C GLN A 30 0.04 5.45 -17.23
N SER A 31 0.38 5.02 -16.01
CA SER A 31 -0.21 5.60 -14.79
C SER A 31 0.15 7.07 -14.57
N GLY A 32 1.31 7.50 -15.07
CA GLY A 32 1.88 8.82 -14.79
C GLY A 32 2.38 9.00 -13.36
N ALA A 33 2.18 8.01 -12.47
CA ALA A 33 2.60 8.07 -11.08
C ALA A 33 4.13 8.19 -10.97
N GLU A 34 4.56 8.79 -9.87
CA GLU A 34 5.97 8.87 -9.47
C GLU A 34 6.27 7.90 -8.33
N ILE A 35 5.25 7.58 -7.52
CA ILE A 35 5.35 6.61 -6.44
C ILE A 35 4.11 5.74 -6.45
N MET A 36 4.27 4.42 -6.34
CA MET A 36 3.16 3.48 -6.26
C MET A 36 3.33 2.54 -5.07
N CYS A 37 2.35 2.54 -4.16
CA CYS A 37 2.26 1.63 -3.03
C CYS A 37 1.47 0.40 -3.46
N LEU A 38 2.10 -0.78 -3.45
CA LEU A 38 1.45 -2.04 -3.77
C LEU A 38 1.20 -2.86 -2.51
N GLN A 39 0.03 -3.47 -2.43
CA GLN A 39 -0.34 -4.45 -1.40
C GLN A 39 -0.57 -5.83 -2.03
N GLU A 40 -0.52 -6.87 -1.21
CA GLU A 40 -0.63 -8.28 -1.62
C GLU A 40 0.47 -8.79 -2.55
N VAL A 41 1.67 -8.23 -2.47
CA VAL A 41 2.87 -8.76 -3.11
C VAL A 41 3.46 -9.90 -2.27
N TRP A 42 2.71 -11.01 -2.13
CA TRP A 42 3.01 -12.05 -1.15
C TRP A 42 4.18 -12.97 -1.52
N SER A 43 4.32 -13.32 -2.80
CA SER A 43 5.25 -14.37 -3.24
C SER A 43 6.65 -13.84 -3.59
N LYS A 44 7.68 -14.67 -3.40
CA LYS A 44 9.06 -14.38 -3.83
C LYS A 44 9.14 -14.17 -5.35
N GLN A 45 8.35 -14.92 -6.12
CA GLN A 45 8.26 -14.77 -7.57
C GLN A 45 7.75 -13.39 -7.98
N HIS A 46 6.77 -12.82 -7.26
CA HIS A 46 6.30 -11.45 -7.49
C HIS A 46 7.43 -10.45 -7.26
N GLN A 47 8.18 -10.59 -6.17
CA GLN A 47 9.31 -9.70 -5.88
C GLN A 47 10.40 -9.79 -6.95
N ILE A 48 10.74 -11.01 -7.41
CA ILE A 48 11.72 -11.22 -8.50
C ILE A 48 11.24 -10.55 -9.79
N LEU A 49 9.97 -10.74 -10.16
CA LEU A 49 9.40 -10.12 -11.36
C LEU A 49 9.43 -8.59 -11.27
N ILE A 50 9.02 -8.04 -10.13
CA ILE A 50 9.04 -6.59 -9.88
C ILE A 50 10.46 -6.04 -10.00
N ARG A 51 11.44 -6.68 -9.35
CA ARG A 51 12.85 -6.28 -9.43
C ARG A 51 13.36 -6.27 -10.86
N LYS A 52 13.13 -7.37 -11.58
CA LYS A 52 13.52 -7.49 -12.99
C LYS A 52 12.90 -6.38 -13.85
N LEU A 53 11.59 -6.13 -13.72
CA LEU A 53 10.94 -5.10 -14.52
C LEU A 53 11.37 -3.68 -14.14
N CYS A 54 11.69 -3.43 -12.86
CA CYS A 54 12.29 -2.15 -12.44
C CYS A 54 13.68 -1.97 -13.09
N GLU A 55 14.54 -2.99 -13.01
CA GLU A 55 15.87 -3.01 -13.65
C GLU A 55 15.75 -2.77 -15.17
N ASP A 56 14.86 -3.50 -15.85
CA ASP A 56 14.61 -3.37 -17.29
C ASP A 56 14.10 -1.96 -17.66
N SER A 57 13.27 -1.34 -16.80
CA SER A 57 12.70 0.00 -17.06
C SER A 57 13.71 1.14 -16.97
N LYS A 58 14.79 0.96 -16.20
CA LYS A 58 15.81 1.98 -15.83
C LYS A 58 15.27 3.28 -15.21
N THR A 59 13.96 3.38 -15.00
CA THR A 59 13.26 4.60 -14.55
C THR A 59 12.54 4.38 -13.23
N TRP A 60 12.39 3.12 -12.81
CA TRP A 60 11.76 2.74 -11.55
C TRP A 60 12.71 1.94 -10.68
N SER A 61 12.58 2.14 -9.37
CA SER A 61 13.18 1.34 -8.32
C SER A 61 12.08 0.73 -7.46
N CYS A 62 12.36 -0.41 -6.84
CA CYS A 62 11.41 -1.10 -5.97
C CYS A 62 12.00 -1.35 -4.58
N TYR A 63 11.14 -1.17 -3.58
CA TYR A 63 11.48 -1.27 -2.17
C TYR A 63 10.52 -2.23 -1.49
N PHE A 64 11.07 -3.10 -0.66
CA PHE A 64 10.34 -4.10 0.11
C PHE A 64 10.83 -4.00 1.56
N PRO A 65 9.96 -4.17 2.56
CA PRO A 65 10.42 -4.18 3.95
C PRO A 65 11.27 -5.43 4.22
N TYR A 66 12.19 -5.33 5.18
CA TYR A 66 13.11 -6.42 5.53
C TYR A 66 12.37 -7.75 5.71
N SER A 67 12.77 -8.74 4.92
CA SER A 67 12.14 -10.05 4.85
C SER A 67 12.62 -10.94 6.00
N ASN A 68 12.05 -10.75 7.20
CA ASN A 68 12.14 -11.82 8.19
C ASN A 68 11.13 -12.90 7.79
N ILE A 69 11.62 -14.01 7.23
CA ILE A 69 10.84 -15.17 6.77
C ILE A 69 9.88 -15.62 7.90
N HIS A 70 8.57 -15.68 7.61
CA HIS A 70 7.58 -16.22 8.55
C HIS A 70 7.75 -17.74 8.73
N ARG A 71 7.30 -18.31 9.85
CA ARG A 71 7.46 -19.73 10.20
C ARG A 71 6.99 -20.71 9.09
N LEU A 72 6.01 -20.32 8.26
CA LEU A 72 5.51 -21.12 7.13
C LEU A 72 6.47 -21.18 5.92
N GLY A 73 7.31 -20.16 5.73
CA GLY A 73 8.37 -20.18 4.71
C GLY A 73 9.45 -21.21 4.99
N LYS A 74 9.48 -21.81 6.20
CA LYS A 74 10.31 -22.97 6.52
C LYS A 74 9.73 -24.29 6.00
N TRP A 75 8.43 -24.37 5.75
CA TRP A 75 7.75 -25.64 5.43
C TRP A 75 7.45 -25.80 3.94
N THR A 76 7.35 -24.70 3.18
CA THR A 76 7.33 -24.77 1.71
C THR A 76 8.08 -23.57 1.11
N ASP A 77 8.98 -23.84 0.17
CA ASP A 77 9.67 -22.78 -0.60
C ASP A 77 8.69 -21.88 -1.37
N ARG A 78 7.45 -22.36 -1.56
CA ARG A 78 6.35 -21.66 -2.22
C ARG A 78 5.61 -20.68 -1.30
N PHE A 79 5.72 -20.79 0.03
CA PHE A 79 5.13 -19.87 1.01
C PHE A 79 6.18 -18.97 1.70
N HIS A 80 6.99 -18.29 0.90
CA HIS A 80 7.71 -17.12 1.40
C HIS A 80 6.72 -15.94 1.54
N SER A 81 5.79 -16.01 2.50
CA SER A 81 4.85 -14.90 2.76
C SER A 81 5.61 -13.76 3.44
N GLY A 82 6.00 -12.78 2.62
CA GLY A 82 6.52 -11.50 3.10
C GLY A 82 5.44 -10.64 3.75
N SER A 83 5.70 -9.34 3.86
CA SER A 83 4.69 -8.37 4.34
C SER A 83 3.54 -8.14 3.35
N GLY A 84 3.72 -8.57 2.09
CA GLY A 84 2.80 -8.24 1.01
C GLY A 84 2.94 -6.80 0.50
N LEU A 85 3.93 -6.04 0.97
CA LEU A 85 4.09 -4.63 0.62
C LEU A 85 5.25 -4.41 -0.34
N CYS A 86 5.06 -3.50 -1.29
CA CYS A 86 6.12 -2.95 -2.14
C CYS A 86 5.87 -1.46 -2.37
N ILE A 87 6.92 -0.65 -2.40
CA ILE A 87 6.85 0.72 -2.92
C ILE A 87 7.69 0.78 -4.20
N LEU A 88 7.08 1.24 -5.28
CA LEU A 88 7.75 1.56 -6.53
C LEU A 88 7.99 3.06 -6.57
N VAL A 89 9.20 3.47 -6.93
CA VAL A 89 9.60 4.89 -6.98
C VAL A 89 10.24 5.18 -8.32
N LYS A 90 9.77 6.22 -8.99
CA LYS A 90 10.34 6.72 -10.24
C LYS A 90 11.59 7.54 -9.93
N ASN A 91 12.58 7.53 -10.82
CA ASN A 91 13.86 8.22 -10.68
C ASN A 91 13.78 9.77 -10.59
N THR A 92 12.58 10.35 -10.68
CA THR A 92 12.33 11.77 -10.38
C THR A 92 12.20 12.05 -8.88
N VAL A 93 12.20 11.00 -8.05
CA VAL A 93 12.15 11.07 -6.59
C VAL A 93 13.38 10.36 -6.04
N ASP A 94 14.14 11.07 -5.20
CA ASP A 94 15.28 10.50 -4.49
C ASP A 94 14.81 9.76 -3.25
N VAL A 95 15.39 8.59 -2.98
CA VAL A 95 15.23 7.86 -1.72
C VAL A 95 16.48 8.09 -0.88
N ILE A 96 16.30 8.59 0.35
CA ILE A 96 17.41 9.16 1.14
C ILE A 96 17.82 8.33 2.36
N ASP A 97 16.98 7.40 2.83
CA ASP A 97 17.28 6.49 3.95
C ASP A 97 16.87 5.05 3.61
N GLU A 98 17.23 4.12 4.50
CA GLU A 98 16.81 2.73 4.43
C GLU A 98 15.28 2.58 4.62
N VAL A 99 14.75 1.46 4.13
CA VAL A 99 13.33 1.11 4.27
C VAL A 99 13.05 0.63 5.69
N GLU A 100 12.17 1.32 6.41
CA GLU A 100 11.73 0.87 7.73
C GLU A 100 10.48 -0.02 7.59
N GLY A 101 10.55 -1.25 8.10
CA GLY A 101 9.43 -2.20 8.08
C GLY A 101 8.88 -2.49 9.47
N HIS A 102 7.57 -2.35 9.66
CA HIS A 102 6.89 -2.58 10.94
C HIS A 102 5.79 -3.63 10.79
N THR A 103 5.71 -4.57 11.74
CA THR A 103 4.65 -5.60 11.78
C THR A 103 3.53 -5.15 12.73
N TYR A 104 2.28 -5.40 12.35
CA TYR A 104 1.15 -5.18 13.27
C TYR A 104 1.13 -6.24 14.36
N ILE A 105 0.95 -5.80 15.61
CA ILE A 105 0.97 -6.69 16.78
C ILE A 105 -0.26 -7.60 16.80
N LEU A 106 -1.40 -7.08 16.31
CA LEU A 106 -2.68 -7.78 16.35
C LEU A 106 -3.13 -8.17 14.95
N TYR A 107 -3.57 -9.42 14.84
CA TYR A 107 -4.12 -10.05 13.65
C TYR A 107 -5.10 -11.16 14.05
N LYS A 108 -5.99 -11.55 13.13
CA LYS A 108 -6.89 -12.71 13.27
C LYS A 108 -7.06 -13.46 11.95
N GLY A 109 -7.48 -14.72 12.05
CA GLY A 109 -7.80 -15.55 10.90
C GLY A 109 -6.59 -15.79 9.99
N VAL A 110 -6.83 -15.79 8.68
CA VAL A 110 -5.80 -16.04 7.65
C VAL A 110 -4.69 -14.99 7.63
N ASP A 111 -4.96 -13.78 8.11
CA ASP A 111 -3.94 -12.73 8.22
C ASP A 111 -2.84 -13.08 9.23
N GLY A 112 -3.10 -14.00 10.17
CA GLY A 112 -2.07 -14.56 11.05
C GLY A 112 -1.08 -15.50 10.37
N LEU A 113 -1.31 -15.88 9.10
CA LEU A 113 -0.39 -16.68 8.30
C LEU A 113 0.64 -15.81 7.55
N VAL A 114 0.42 -14.50 7.50
CA VAL A 114 1.26 -13.51 6.84
C VAL A 114 1.74 -12.45 7.84
N ARG A 115 2.71 -11.61 7.44
CA ARG A 115 3.22 -10.52 8.29
C ARG A 115 2.69 -9.17 7.84
N LYS A 116 1.39 -8.95 7.98
CA LYS A 116 0.79 -7.62 7.71
C LYS A 116 1.41 -6.56 8.61
N GLY A 117 1.45 -5.34 8.09
CA GLY A 117 2.23 -4.26 8.66
C GLY A 117 2.20 -3.03 7.79
N PHE A 118 3.21 -2.19 7.97
CA PHE A 118 3.46 -1.02 7.16
C PHE A 118 4.96 -0.84 6.92
N MET A 119 5.31 -0.14 5.85
CA MET A 119 6.68 0.25 5.54
C MET A 119 6.77 1.76 5.33
N ILE A 120 7.87 2.36 5.76
CA ILE A 120 8.15 3.79 5.62
C ILE A 120 9.34 3.95 4.68
N LEU A 121 9.18 4.84 3.70
CA LEU A 121 10.23 5.22 2.78
C LEU A 121 10.47 6.72 2.88
N HIS A 122 11.72 7.12 3.09
CA HIS A 122 12.13 8.51 3.22
C HIS A 122 12.54 9.02 1.84
N CYS A 123 11.86 10.06 1.39
CA CYS A 123 11.98 10.57 0.03
C CYS A 123 12.35 12.05 0.01
N ARG A 124 12.96 12.46 -1.10
CA ARG A 124 13.20 13.86 -1.45
C ARG A 124 12.83 14.09 -2.91
N LYS A 125 12.17 15.22 -3.18
CA LYS A 125 11.97 15.71 -4.55
C LYS A 125 11.94 17.24 -4.52
N GLU A 126 12.61 17.88 -5.49
CA GLU A 126 12.72 19.35 -5.56
C GLU A 126 13.19 19.97 -4.23
N GLY A 127 14.09 19.28 -3.50
CA GLY A 127 14.60 19.72 -2.19
C GLY A 127 13.64 19.54 -1.01
N LYS A 128 12.40 19.09 -1.24
CA LYS A 128 11.39 18.85 -0.19
C LYS A 128 11.49 17.43 0.34
N LEU A 129 11.49 17.30 1.66
CA LEU A 129 11.51 16.02 2.37
C LEU A 129 10.09 15.56 2.68
N PHE A 130 9.83 14.28 2.45
CA PHE A 130 8.56 13.64 2.81
C PHE A 130 8.76 12.15 3.04
N GLN A 131 7.77 11.52 3.67
CA GLN A 131 7.77 10.07 3.89
C GLN A 131 6.57 9.46 3.19
N ILE A 132 6.79 8.35 2.50
CA ILE A 132 5.71 7.51 1.96
C ILE A 132 5.55 6.34 2.89
N VAL A 133 4.32 6.15 3.39
CA VAL A 133 3.99 5.03 4.26
C VAL A 133 3.02 4.13 3.52
N ASN A 134 3.43 2.91 3.21
CA ASN A 134 2.57 1.90 2.59
C ASN A 134 2.08 0.93 3.66
N THR A 135 0.77 0.65 3.72
CA THR A 135 0.19 -0.29 4.68
C THR A 135 -0.85 -1.24 4.07
N HIS A 136 -1.09 -2.35 4.76
CA HIS A 136 -2.22 -3.25 4.51
C HIS A 136 -2.79 -3.75 5.85
N PHE A 137 -4.00 -3.32 6.19
CA PHE A 137 -4.68 -3.66 7.45
C PHE A 137 -5.33 -5.04 7.42
N GLN A 138 -5.83 -5.46 8.59
CA GLN A 138 -6.61 -6.68 8.77
C GLN A 138 -7.82 -6.71 7.82
N SER A 139 -7.88 -7.73 6.97
CA SER A 139 -9.03 -8.00 6.11
C SER A 139 -10.16 -8.63 6.90
N ASP A 140 -11.38 -8.43 6.44
CA ASP A 140 -12.54 -9.19 6.93
C ASP A 140 -12.46 -10.64 6.45
N MET A 141 -13.02 -11.56 7.25
CA MET A 141 -13.07 -12.97 6.87
C MET A 141 -14.48 -13.35 6.43
N THR A 142 -14.58 -13.92 5.24
CA THR A 142 -15.80 -14.57 4.75
C THR A 142 -15.71 -16.05 5.09
N GLU A 143 -16.28 -16.44 6.24
CA GLU A 143 -16.30 -17.85 6.66
C GLU A 143 -17.41 -18.64 5.95
N ILE A 144 -18.54 -17.97 5.63
CA ILE A 144 -19.72 -18.53 4.98
C ILE A 144 -20.22 -17.50 3.97
N PRO A 145 -20.68 -17.89 2.76
CA PRO A 145 -21.38 -16.96 1.88
C PRO A 145 -22.46 -16.19 2.67
N PHE A 146 -22.52 -14.87 2.54
CA PHE A 146 -23.43 -13.96 3.26
C PHE A 146 -23.11 -13.64 4.73
N TRP A 147 -22.12 -14.28 5.37
CA TRP A 147 -21.70 -13.93 6.73
C TRP A 147 -20.23 -13.51 6.77
N ARG A 148 -20.02 -12.20 6.94
CA ARG A 148 -18.70 -11.55 6.96
C ARG A 148 -18.36 -11.17 8.40
N LEU A 149 -17.29 -11.74 8.93
CA LEU A 149 -16.75 -11.34 10.22
C LEU A 149 -15.94 -10.05 10.04
N ARG A 150 -16.48 -8.97 10.61
CA ARG A 150 -15.82 -7.65 10.61
C ARG A 150 -14.83 -7.55 11.76
N TYR A 151 -13.61 -7.10 11.45
CA TYR A 151 -12.55 -6.92 12.45
C TYR A 151 -12.22 -5.45 12.75
N ASN A 152 -13.26 -4.62 12.90
CA ASN A 152 -13.11 -3.17 13.13
C ASN A 152 -12.21 -2.83 14.34
N GLU A 153 -12.35 -3.55 15.46
CA GLU A 153 -11.50 -3.32 16.63
C GLU A 153 -10.01 -3.61 16.39
N ILE A 154 -9.71 -4.58 15.51
CA ILE A 154 -8.32 -4.91 15.16
C ILE A 154 -7.77 -3.80 14.27
N ARG A 155 -8.51 -3.40 13.23
CA ARG A 155 -8.13 -2.31 12.35
C ARG A 155 -7.91 -1.00 13.10
N LEU A 156 -8.75 -0.68 14.06
CA LEU A 156 -8.56 0.49 14.92
C LEU A 156 -7.25 0.42 15.73
N LYS A 157 -6.91 -0.76 16.27
CA LYS A 157 -5.65 -0.93 17.00
C LYS A 157 -4.43 -0.86 16.06
N GLN A 158 -4.55 -1.36 14.83
CA GLN A 158 -3.54 -1.23 13.79
C GLN A 158 -3.38 0.23 13.34
N GLU A 159 -4.48 0.96 13.17
CA GLU A 159 -4.50 2.41 12.91
C GLU A 159 -3.77 3.18 14.01
N LYS A 160 -4.09 2.88 15.29
CA LYS A 160 -3.42 3.50 16.43
C LYS A 160 -1.92 3.22 16.44
N GLN A 161 -1.51 1.97 16.17
CA GLN A 161 -0.09 1.59 16.09
C GLN A 161 0.62 2.37 14.97
N LEU A 162 0.00 2.43 13.79
CA LEU A 162 0.52 3.20 12.65
C LEU A 162 0.68 4.69 13.02
N TYR A 163 -0.36 5.29 13.59
CA TYR A 163 -0.36 6.69 14.05
C TYR A 163 0.77 6.97 15.04
N GLN A 164 0.94 6.11 16.05
CA GLN A 164 1.99 6.27 17.07
C GLN A 164 3.39 6.28 16.46
N THR A 165 3.62 5.52 15.39
CA THR A 165 4.89 5.52 14.66
C THR A 165 5.04 6.76 13.77
N VAL A 166 4.03 7.09 12.95
CA VAL A 166 4.19 8.10 11.90
C VAL A 166 4.01 9.54 12.39
N ARG A 167 3.38 9.77 13.55
CA ARG A 167 3.14 11.14 14.07
C ARG A 167 4.42 11.92 14.40
N HIS A 168 5.55 11.26 14.47
CA HIS A 168 6.86 11.90 14.70
C HIS A 168 7.59 12.22 13.39
N LEU A 169 7.07 11.77 12.25
CA LEU A 169 7.66 12.00 10.94
C LEU A 169 7.39 13.43 10.45
N SER A 170 8.29 13.90 9.59
CA SER A 170 8.26 15.27 9.09
C SER A 170 7.06 15.55 8.18
N CYS A 171 6.71 14.65 7.26
CA CYS A 171 5.58 14.80 6.34
C CYS A 171 5.14 13.41 5.83
N PRO A 172 4.46 12.61 6.67
CA PRO A 172 4.00 11.28 6.31
C PRO A 172 2.78 11.35 5.38
N ILE A 173 2.93 10.79 4.19
CA ILE A 173 1.84 10.52 3.24
C ILE A 173 1.54 9.03 3.35
N VAL A 174 0.39 8.69 3.94
CA VAL A 174 0.02 7.31 4.27
C VAL A 174 -0.91 6.77 3.20
N LEU A 175 -0.52 5.70 2.53
CA LEU A 175 -1.21 5.08 1.41
C LEU A 175 -1.38 3.58 1.70
N GLY A 176 -2.46 2.98 1.22
CA GLY A 176 -2.61 1.55 1.36
C GLY A 176 -4.04 1.05 1.23
N ASP A 177 -4.17 -0.24 1.46
CA ASP A 177 -5.44 -0.93 1.69
C ASP A 177 -5.69 -1.00 3.20
N PHE A 178 -6.60 -0.15 3.67
CA PHE A 178 -6.94 -0.05 5.09
C PHE A 178 -8.04 -1.03 5.51
N ASN A 179 -8.67 -1.74 4.56
CA ASN A 179 -9.82 -2.60 4.83
C ASN A 179 -10.93 -1.92 5.66
N THR A 180 -11.02 -0.59 5.64
CA THR A 180 -12.02 0.22 6.36
C THR A 180 -12.16 1.60 5.73
N GLU A 181 -13.33 2.21 5.92
CA GLU A 181 -13.64 3.58 5.50
C GLU A 181 -13.59 4.58 6.67
N GLU A 182 -13.46 4.08 7.91
CA GLU A 182 -13.55 4.83 9.15
C GLU A 182 -12.16 4.97 9.79
N PHE A 183 -11.75 6.22 10.05
CA PHE A 183 -10.45 6.56 10.62
C PHE A 183 -10.63 7.47 11.84
N MET A 184 -9.97 7.14 12.94
CA MET A 184 -9.99 7.94 14.17
C MET A 184 -8.76 8.83 14.35
N TYR A 185 -7.61 8.39 13.84
CA TYR A 185 -6.32 9.06 14.06
C TYR A 185 -5.82 9.80 12.83
N PHE A 186 -6.45 9.56 11.68
CA PHE A 186 -6.09 10.14 10.40
C PHE A 186 -7.27 10.85 9.74
N GLU A 187 -6.94 11.86 8.93
CA GLU A 187 -7.86 12.44 7.96
C GLU A 187 -7.69 11.71 6.62
N CYS A 188 -8.79 11.12 6.12
CA CYS A 188 -8.87 10.60 4.76
C CYS A 188 -9.07 11.77 3.78
N LEU A 189 -8.20 11.87 2.78
CA LEU A 189 -8.20 12.99 1.84
C LEU A 189 -9.30 12.86 0.77
N GLU A 190 -9.91 11.70 0.64
CA GLU A 190 -10.98 11.38 -0.28
C GLU A 190 -12.34 11.79 0.25
N LYS A 191 -13.10 12.49 -0.60
CA LYS A 191 -14.48 12.91 -0.33
C LYS A 191 -15.42 12.24 -1.34
N GLY A 192 -16.62 11.89 -0.88
CA GLY A 192 -17.70 11.34 -1.70
C GLY A 192 -17.70 9.80 -1.81
N HIS A 193 -18.73 9.28 -2.48
CA HIS A 193 -18.95 7.85 -2.69
C HIS A 193 -18.12 7.35 -3.89
N ARG A 194 -16.93 6.82 -3.60
CA ARG A 194 -16.04 6.15 -4.57
C ARG A 194 -15.61 4.84 -3.96
N TRP A 195 -15.88 3.73 -4.64
CA TRP A 195 -15.46 2.41 -4.20
C TRP A 195 -14.12 2.03 -4.84
N THR A 196 -13.35 1.24 -4.12
CA THR A 196 -12.09 0.65 -4.62
C THR A 196 -12.13 -0.86 -4.62
N TYR A 197 -13.04 -1.49 -3.86
CA TYR A 197 -13.26 -2.92 -3.86
C TYR A 197 -14.59 -3.28 -4.54
N LYS A 198 -14.52 -4.05 -5.63
CA LYS A 198 -15.67 -4.31 -6.53
C LYS A 198 -16.80 -5.07 -5.85
N ASP A 199 -16.45 -6.05 -5.02
CA ASP A 199 -17.41 -7.04 -4.55
C ASP A 199 -18.37 -6.48 -3.50
N THR A 200 -17.91 -5.51 -2.70
CA THR A 200 -18.71 -4.92 -1.61
C THR A 200 -19.08 -3.46 -1.87
N GLY A 201 -18.45 -2.80 -2.84
CA GLY A 201 -18.63 -1.37 -3.08
C GLY A 201 -17.99 -0.49 -2.01
N GLU A 202 -17.07 -1.02 -1.21
CA GLU A 202 -16.36 -0.27 -0.16
C GLU A 202 -15.14 0.48 -0.73
N ARG A 203 -14.77 1.58 -0.08
CA ARG A 203 -13.51 2.29 -0.29
C ARG A 203 -12.44 1.80 0.68
N LEU A 204 -11.70 0.78 0.28
CA LEU A 204 -10.68 0.16 1.14
C LEU A 204 -9.28 0.76 0.91
N ASP A 205 -9.03 1.29 -0.29
CA ASP A 205 -7.75 1.87 -0.66
C ASP A 205 -7.81 3.40 -0.50
N SER A 206 -6.88 4.00 0.24
CA SER A 206 -6.94 5.45 0.51
C SER A 206 -5.60 6.17 0.64
N CYS A 207 -5.65 7.50 0.70
CA CYS A 207 -4.56 8.39 1.06
C CYS A 207 -4.93 9.19 2.31
N LEU A 208 -4.16 8.97 3.38
CA LEU A 208 -4.39 9.56 4.68
C LEU A 208 -3.27 10.52 5.07
N ARG A 209 -3.62 11.50 5.90
CA ARG A 209 -2.67 12.36 6.62
C ARG A 209 -3.01 12.41 8.10
N THR A 210 -2.02 12.71 8.93
CA THR A 210 -2.34 13.02 10.33
C THR A 210 -2.96 14.42 10.41
N PHE A 211 -3.81 14.66 11.42
CA PHE A 211 -4.47 15.97 11.59
C PHE A 211 -3.48 17.14 11.79
N GLN A 212 -2.31 16.88 12.37
CA GLN A 212 -1.24 17.87 12.57
C GLN A 212 -0.49 18.22 11.27
N ASP A 213 -0.60 17.40 10.23
CA ASP A 213 0.11 17.58 8.95
C ASP A 213 -0.73 18.31 7.90
N LYS A 214 -1.87 18.90 8.29
CA LYS A 214 -2.84 19.52 7.37
C LYS A 214 -2.24 20.60 6.46
N ASP A 215 -1.19 21.29 6.94
CA ASP A 215 -0.53 22.38 6.24
C ASP A 215 0.73 21.92 5.48
N LYS A 216 1.16 20.67 5.70
CA LYS A 216 2.37 20.10 5.07
C LYS A 216 2.11 19.60 3.66
N PHE A 217 0.91 19.10 3.42
CA PHE A 217 0.46 18.78 2.07
C PHE A 217 -1.06 18.77 1.99
N LYS A 218 -1.57 19.02 0.78
CA LYS A 218 -3.00 18.91 0.47
C LYS A 218 -3.20 18.11 -0.80
N LYS A 219 -4.36 17.45 -0.86
CA LYS A 219 -4.81 16.78 -2.08
C LYS A 219 -5.39 17.79 -3.06
N LEU A 220 -4.90 17.76 -4.30
CA LEU A 220 -5.48 18.49 -5.42
C LEU A 220 -6.54 17.65 -6.14
N GLU A 221 -6.24 16.39 -6.43
CA GLU A 221 -7.10 15.52 -7.24
C GLU A 221 -6.93 14.03 -6.89
N SER A 222 -7.96 13.23 -7.19
CA SER A 222 -7.95 11.76 -7.10
C SER A 222 -8.38 11.15 -8.43
N PHE A 223 -7.68 10.12 -8.91
CA PHE A 223 -8.01 9.39 -10.12
C PHE A 223 -8.30 7.93 -9.80
N TYR A 224 -9.48 7.45 -10.21
CA TYR A 224 -9.91 6.06 -10.01
C TYR A 224 -9.97 5.35 -11.36
N HIS A 225 -9.21 4.28 -11.53
CA HIS A 225 -9.08 3.61 -12.83
C HIS A 225 -10.02 2.40 -12.96
N TYR A 226 -11.33 2.65 -12.95
CA TYR A 226 -12.38 1.61 -13.01
C TYR A 226 -12.31 0.68 -14.22
N ASN A 227 -11.69 1.14 -15.31
CA ASN A 227 -11.55 0.37 -16.55
C ASN A 227 -10.48 -0.73 -16.44
N LEU A 228 -9.64 -0.70 -15.40
CA LEU A 228 -8.61 -1.72 -15.18
C LEU A 228 -9.20 -2.93 -14.46
N ARG A 229 -8.98 -4.11 -15.04
CA ARG A 229 -9.50 -5.39 -14.55
C ARG A 229 -8.40 -6.38 -14.15
N PHE A 230 -7.23 -5.86 -13.79
CA PHE A 230 -6.11 -6.69 -13.34
C PHE A 230 -6.23 -7.12 -11.88
N SER A 231 -7.05 -6.43 -11.07
CA SER A 231 -7.31 -6.76 -9.67
C SER A 231 -8.81 -6.64 -9.37
N ASP A 232 -9.22 -7.24 -8.25
CA ASP A 232 -10.51 -7.00 -7.59
C ASP A 232 -10.55 -5.60 -6.93
N HIS A 233 -9.38 -5.03 -6.66
CA HIS A 233 -9.25 -3.63 -6.31
C HIS A 233 -9.12 -2.73 -7.55
N ILE A 234 -9.48 -1.46 -7.38
CA ILE A 234 -9.27 -0.38 -8.35
C ILE A 234 -8.05 0.42 -7.93
N PRO A 235 -7.04 0.62 -8.79
CA PRO A 235 -5.92 1.47 -8.44
C PRO A 235 -6.40 2.93 -8.34
N VAL A 236 -5.87 3.62 -7.33
CA VAL A 236 -6.17 5.02 -7.06
C VAL A 236 -4.90 5.84 -7.08
N LEU A 237 -4.92 6.95 -7.81
CA LEU A 237 -3.84 7.94 -7.83
C LEU A 237 -4.28 9.24 -7.15
N PHE A 238 -3.34 9.90 -6.50
CA PHE A 238 -3.52 11.14 -5.77
C PHE A 238 -2.50 12.17 -6.23
N LYS A 239 -3.01 13.28 -6.77
CA LYS A 239 -2.18 14.45 -7.05
C LYS A 239 -2.14 15.31 -5.79
N LEU A 240 -0.94 15.44 -5.23
CA LEU A 240 -0.68 16.15 -3.98
C LEU A 240 0.17 17.39 -4.25
N GLU A 241 -0.11 18.45 -3.51
CA GLU A 241 0.81 19.59 -3.36
C GLU A 241 1.45 19.49 -1.98
N VAL A 242 2.77 19.30 -1.95
CA VAL A 242 3.60 19.24 -0.74
C VAL A 242 4.30 20.58 -0.55
N THR A 243 4.17 21.14 0.65
CA THR A 243 4.64 22.48 1.05
C THR A 243 6.12 22.49 1.42
#